data_AF-A0A3D1G085-F1
#
_entry.id   AF-A0A3D1G085-F1
#
_cell.length_a   1.000
_cell.length_b   1.000
_cell.length_c   1.000
_cell.angle_alpha   90.00
_cell.angle_beta   90.00
_cell.angle_gamma   90.00
#
_symmetry.space_group_name_H-M   'P 1'
#
loop_
_entity.id
_entity.type
_entity.pdbx_description
1 polymer ?
#
loop_
_entity_poly.entity_id
_entity_poly.type
_entity_poly.pdbx_seq_one_letter_code
_entity_poly.pdbx_strand_id
1 'polypeptide(L)' 'ESRIILSQCTIYLATSPKSNSAYTAIGKAQKLVQQTGNLEVPDHLKNASSALAKDLGHGKNYLYPHDHPGG' A
#
# COMPACT_ATOMS: atom_id res chain seq x y z
N GLU A 1 12.74 15.83 32.12
CA GLU A 1 12.73 14.40 31.72
C GLU A 1 12.62 14.16 30.21
N SER A 2 11.80 14.88 29.43
CA SER A 2 11.65 14.64 27.97
C SER A 2 12.94 14.68 27.15
N ARG A 3 13.95 15.46 27.58
CA ARG A 3 15.28 15.52 26.95
C ARG A 3 16.00 14.15 26.90
N ILE A 4 15.69 13.25 27.84
CA ILE A 4 16.32 11.93 27.96
C ILE A 4 15.78 10.97 26.89
N ILE A 5 14.46 10.96 26.65
CA ILE A 5 13.85 10.10 25.63
C ILE A 5 14.22 10.59 24.23
N LEU A 6 14.23 11.91 24.01
CA LEU A 6 14.62 12.48 22.72
C LEU A 6 16.10 12.25 22.39
N SER A 7 17.01 12.32 23.37
CA SER A 7 18.43 12.03 23.13
C SER A 7 18.66 10.55 22.78
N GLN A 8 18.00 9.62 23.48
CA GLN A 8 18.08 8.19 23.19
C GLN A 8 17.54 7.87 21.77
N CYS A 9 16.38 8.42 21.40
CA CYS A 9 15.80 8.25 20.07
C CYS A 9 16.73 8.82 18.97
N THR A 10 17.32 9.99 19.22
CA THR A 10 18.24 10.63 18.26
C THR A 10 19.46 9.75 18.00
N ILE A 11 20.08 9.19 19.05
CA ILE A 11 21.22 8.28 18.91
C ILE A 11 20.82 7.02 18.13
N TYR A 12 19.68 6.42 18.47
CA TYR A 12 19.16 5.24 17.77
C TYR A 12 18.96 5.50 16.27
N LEU A 13 18.30 6.60 15.92
CA LEU A 13 18.10 6.98 14.51
C LEU A 13 19.42 7.29 13.81
N ALA A 14 20.37 7.96 14.49
CA ALA A 14 21.67 8.33 13.93
C ALA A 14 22.53 7.11 13.58
N THR A 15 22.51 6.05 14.39
CA THR A 15 23.30 4.84 14.17
C THR A 15 22.58 3.76 13.36
N SER A 16 21.27 3.85 13.18
CA SER A 16 20.49 2.87 12.41
C SER A 16 20.81 2.89 10.90
N PRO A 17 20.62 1.76 10.18
CA PRO A 17 20.65 1.75 8.72
C PRO A 17 19.69 2.80 8.13
N LYS A 18 20.15 3.55 7.14
CA LYS A 18 19.35 4.59 6.49
C LYS A 18 18.77 4.07 5.17
N SER A 19 17.48 4.29 4.96
CA SER A 19 16.83 4.04 3.68
C SER A 19 15.73 5.07 3.46
N ASN A 20 15.74 5.68 2.27
CA ASN A 20 14.66 6.55 1.80
C ASN A 20 13.78 5.84 0.75
N SER A 21 13.86 4.50 0.64
CA SER A 21 13.20 3.74 -0.42
C SER A 21 11.67 3.88 -0.38
N ALA A 22 11.05 3.68 0.78
CA ALA A 22 9.61 3.83 0.97
C ALA A 22 9.14 5.28 0.71
N TYR A 23 9.89 6.27 1.20
CA TYR A 23 9.62 7.69 0.95
C TYR A 23 9.61 8.00 -0.55
N THR A 24 10.62 7.52 -1.27
CA THR A 24 10.75 7.70 -2.72
C THR A 24 9.65 6.97 -3.49
N ALA A 25 9.31 5.75 -3.07
CA ALA A 25 8.27 4.94 -3.72
C ALA A 25 6.88 5.59 -3.60
N ILE A 26 6.52 6.07 -2.41
CA ILE A 26 5.25 6.77 -2.19
C ILE A 26 5.21 8.07 -3.01
N GLY A 27 6.29 8.85 -3.03
CA GLY A 27 6.35 10.08 -3.82
C GLY A 27 6.16 9.82 -5.32
N LYS A 28 6.76 8.74 -5.86
CA LYS A 28 6.56 8.32 -7.25
C LYS A 28 5.11 7.89 -7.52
N ALA A 29 4.51 7.10 -6.63
CA ALA A 29 3.12 6.66 -6.76
C ALA A 29 2.15 7.85 -6.74
N GLN A 30 2.33 8.80 -5.82
CA GLN A 30 1.52 10.02 -5.75
C GLN A 30 1.65 10.87 -7.01
N LYS A 31 2.86 11.04 -7.54
CA LYS A 31 3.09 11.76 -8.79
C LYS A 31 2.41 11.09 -9.96
N LEU A 32 2.45 9.76 -10.03
CA LEU A 32 1.78 9.00 -11.09
C LEU A 32 0.28 9.24 -11.05
N VAL A 33 -0.36 9.12 -9.89
CA VAL A 33 -1.81 9.37 -9.73
C VAL A 33 -2.19 10.78 -10.14
N GLN A 34 -1.38 11.80 -9.81
CA GLN A 34 -1.61 13.17 -10.24
C GLN A 34 -1.55 13.34 -11.77
N GLN A 35 -0.72 12.55 -12.46
CA GLN A 35 -0.56 12.60 -13.90
C GLN A 35 -1.64 11.80 -14.65
N THR A 36 -2.01 10.63 -14.14
CA THR A 36 -2.93 9.70 -14.80
C THR A 36 -4.39 9.91 -14.42
N GLY A 37 -4.67 10.63 -13.34
CA GLY A 37 -6.02 10.81 -12.81
C GLY A 37 -6.61 9.51 -12.28
N ASN A 38 -7.94 9.37 -12.38
CA ASN A 38 -8.70 8.27 -11.79
C ASN A 38 -8.84 7.10 -12.76
N LEU A 39 -7.81 6.26 -12.84
CA LEU A 39 -7.86 5.01 -13.60
C LEU A 39 -8.86 4.03 -12.96
N GLU A 40 -9.52 3.24 -13.80
CA GLU A 40 -10.47 2.23 -13.32
C GLU A 40 -9.75 1.09 -12.58
N VAL A 41 -10.36 0.62 -11.49
CA VAL A 41 -9.89 -0.56 -10.76
C VAL A 41 -10.13 -1.80 -11.62
N PRO A 42 -9.17 -2.72 -11.78
CA PRO A 42 -9.40 -3.98 -12.50
C PRO A 42 -10.56 -4.80 -11.92
N ASP A 43 -11.38 -5.42 -12.77
CA ASP A 43 -12.60 -6.13 -12.34
C ASP A 43 -12.37 -7.17 -11.25
N HIS A 44 -11.27 -7.93 -11.34
CA HIS A 44 -10.91 -8.94 -10.34
C HIS A 44 -10.51 -8.34 -8.97
N LEU A 45 -10.18 -7.06 -8.89
CA LEU A 45 -9.89 -6.33 -7.64
C LEU A 45 -11.09 -5.50 -7.15
N LYS A 46 -12.16 -5.37 -7.95
CA LYS A 46 -13.37 -4.65 -7.54
C LYS A 46 -14.13 -5.43 -6.47
N ASN A 47 -14.81 -4.69 -5.58
CA ASN A 47 -15.68 -5.29 -4.57
C ASN A 47 -16.93 -5.92 -5.23
N ALA A 48 -17.26 -7.13 -4.79
CA ALA A 48 -18.37 -7.95 -5.28
C ALA A 48 -19.45 -8.21 -4.20
N SER A 49 -19.65 -7.27 -3.27
CA SER A 49 -20.54 -7.45 -2.12
C SER A 49 -22.03 -7.45 -2.47
N SER A 50 -22.45 -6.78 -3.53
CA SER A 50 -23.85 -6.75 -3.98
C SER A 50 -24.11 -7.74 -5.12
N ALA A 51 -25.38 -8.16 -5.28
CA ALA A 51 -25.79 -9.02 -6.40
C ALA A 51 -25.44 -8.38 -7.76
N LEU A 52 -25.76 -7.10 -7.92
CA LEU A 52 -25.42 -6.32 -9.12
C LEU A 52 -23.91 -6.32 -9.41
N ALA A 53 -23.06 -6.17 -8.39
CA ALA A 53 -21.61 -6.18 -8.57
C ALA A 53 -21.08 -7.54 -9.05
N LYS A 54 -21.66 -8.64 -8.57
CA LYS A 54 -21.32 -10.00 -9.04
C LYS A 54 -21.77 -10.23 -10.49
N ASP A 55 -22.95 -9.73 -10.84
CA ASP A 55 -23.50 -9.81 -12.19
C ASP A 55 -22.64 -9.02 -13.19
N LEU A 56 -22.15 -7.85 -12.78
CA LEU A 56 -21.17 -7.04 -13.52
C LEU A 56 -19.76 -7.66 -13.57
N GLY A 57 -19.55 -8.80 -12.91
CA GLY A 57 -18.29 -9.54 -12.97
C GLY A 57 -17.20 -9.06 -12.01
N HIS A 58 -17.52 -8.19 -11.05
CA HIS A 58 -16.56 -7.78 -10.03
C HIS A 58 -16.11 -8.98 -9.20
N GLY A 59 -14.82 -9.01 -8.83
CA GLY A 59 -14.21 -10.07 -8.02
C GLY A 59 -14.11 -11.43 -8.73
N LYS A 60 -14.56 -11.55 -9.98
CA LYS A 60 -14.33 -12.77 -10.78
C LYS A 60 -12.83 -12.95 -10.98
N ASN A 61 -12.35 -14.18 -10.80
CA ASN A 61 -10.93 -14.55 -10.87
C ASN A 61 -10.03 -13.84 -9.86
N TYR A 62 -10.58 -13.28 -8.78
CA TYR A 62 -9.74 -12.84 -7.66
C TYR A 62 -9.02 -14.05 -7.06
N LEU A 63 -7.69 -14.01 -7.06
CA LEU A 63 -6.85 -15.02 -6.43
C LEU A 63 -6.63 -14.61 -4.99
N TYR A 64 -7.16 -15.40 -4.05
CA TYR A 64 -7.00 -15.13 -2.62
C TYR A 64 -5.62 -15.59 -2.18
N PRO A 65 -4.68 -14.69 -1.80
CA PRO A 65 -3.29 -15.06 -1.57
C PRO A 65 -3.10 -16.21 -0.56
N HIS A 66 -3.94 -16.24 0.48
CA HIS A 66 -3.89 -17.26 1.52
C HIS A 66 -4.25 -18.68 1.06
N ASP A 67 -4.89 -18.85 -0.10
CA ASP A 67 -5.16 -20.15 -0.70
C ASP A 67 -3.99 -20.65 -1.57
N HIS A 68 -2.97 -19.81 -1.79
CA HIS A 68 -1.81 -20.12 -2.64
C HIS A 68 -0.54 -20.37 -1.83
N PRO A 69 0.39 -21.21 -2.35
CA PRO A 69 1.69 -21.41 -1.71
C PRO A 69 2.46 -20.09 -1.60
N GLY A 70 2.90 -19.74 -0.38
CA GLY A 70 3.61 -18.48 -0.11
C GLY A 70 2.76 -17.41 0.59
N GLY A 71 1.44 -17.58 0.59
CA GLY A 71 0.48 -16.74 1.31
C GLY A 71 0.08 -15.45 0.60
#